data_AF-U3TF34-F1
#
_entry.id   AF-U3TF34-F1
#
_cell.length_a   1.000
_cell.length_b   1.000
_cell.length_c   1.000
_cell.angle_alpha   90.00
_cell.angle_beta   90.00
_cell.angle_gamma   90.00
#
_symmetry.space_group_name_H-M   'P 1'
#
loop_
_entity.id
_entity.type
_entity.pdbx_description
1 polymer ?
#
loop_
_entity_poly.entity_id
_entity_poly.type
_entity_poly.pdbx_seq_one_letter_code
_entity_poly.pdbx_strand_id
1 'polypeptide(L)'
;MERAPYSPQKAQELWLQWAGPTTDEWLSLFKQECPNLESPAYQAAETGAAVVYLVEAIKKAYQLYGSDAVRDSDKVREAFNGLKIMTFFGPLEIDPATGKQIGHPMLLMQWQEGEAHNISA
;
A
#
# COMPACT_ATOMS: atom_id res chain seq x y z
N MET A 1 -4.08 0.71 -18.95
CA MET A 1 -3.10 0.14 -17.99
C MET A 1 -3.67 -1.16 -17.45
N GLU A 2 -2.99 -2.29 -17.63
CA GLU A 2 -3.41 -3.56 -17.06
C GLU A 2 -3.28 -3.50 -15.53
N ARG A 3 -4.32 -3.91 -14.82
CA ARG A 3 -4.44 -3.70 -13.37
C ARG A 3 -3.58 -4.72 -12.63
N ALA A 4 -2.76 -4.27 -11.67
CA ALA A 4 -2.07 -5.19 -10.78
C ALA A 4 -3.10 -6.06 -10.02
N PRO A 5 -2.90 -7.38 -9.91
CA PRO A 5 -3.91 -8.32 -9.43
C PRO A 5 -4.01 -8.37 -7.89
N TYR A 6 -3.92 -7.23 -7.22
CA TYR A 6 -4.00 -7.16 -5.76
C TYR A 6 -5.43 -7.33 -5.29
N SER A 7 -5.64 -8.29 -4.38
CA SER A 7 -6.93 -8.60 -3.80
C SER A 7 -6.76 -9.22 -2.40
N PRO A 8 -7.80 -9.23 -1.55
CA PRO A 8 -7.76 -9.95 -0.29
C PRO A 8 -7.41 -11.44 -0.44
N GLN A 9 -7.93 -12.09 -1.50
CA GLN A 9 -7.62 -13.47 -1.83
C GLN A 9 -6.13 -13.64 -2.16
N LYS A 10 -5.57 -12.74 -2.97
CA LYS A 10 -4.15 -12.79 -3.32
C LYS A 10 -3.25 -12.55 -2.10
N ALA A 11 -3.64 -11.63 -1.23
CA ALA A 11 -2.96 -11.40 0.04
C ALA A 11 -2.93 -12.67 0.90
N GLN A 12 -4.07 -13.36 1.01
CA GLN A 12 -4.17 -14.63 1.73
C GLN A 12 -3.25 -15.72 1.15
N GLU A 13 -3.20 -15.88 -0.19
CA GLU A 13 -2.28 -16.82 -0.85
C GLU A 13 -0.81 -16.53 -0.53
N LEU A 14 -0.46 -15.25 -0.37
CA LEU A 14 0.89 -14.78 -0.08
C LEU A 14 1.17 -14.63 1.42
N TRP A 15 0.25 -15.08 2.29
CA TRP A 15 0.37 -14.97 3.74
C TRP A 15 0.53 -13.54 4.24
N LEU A 16 -0.10 -12.59 3.55
CA LEU A 16 -0.16 -11.17 3.89
C LEU A 16 -1.54 -10.83 4.44
N GLN A 17 -1.60 -9.96 5.44
CA GLN A 17 -2.87 -9.39 5.89
C GLN A 17 -3.35 -8.35 4.87
N TRP A 18 -4.60 -8.43 4.42
CA TRP A 18 -5.21 -7.36 3.64
C TRP A 18 -5.50 -6.13 4.52
N ALA A 19 -5.17 -4.94 4.03
CA ALA A 19 -5.38 -3.68 4.74
C ALA A 19 -6.03 -2.62 3.85
N GLY A 20 -7.04 -1.94 4.39
CA GLY A 20 -7.73 -0.85 3.73
C GLY A 20 -8.73 -1.29 2.64
N PRO A 21 -9.15 -0.35 1.77
CA PRO A 21 -10.13 -0.62 0.72
C PRO A 21 -9.58 -1.57 -0.34
N THR A 22 -10.46 -2.29 -1.01
CA THR A 22 -10.19 -2.96 -2.28
C THR A 22 -9.78 -1.95 -3.35
N THR A 23 -9.18 -2.43 -4.44
CA THR A 23 -8.81 -1.58 -5.56
C THR A 23 -10.02 -0.91 -6.20
N ASP A 24 -11.19 -1.55 -6.23
CA ASP A 24 -12.42 -0.96 -6.77
C ASP A 24 -12.98 0.13 -5.85
N GLU A 25 -13.03 -0.14 -4.55
CA GLU A 25 -13.47 0.86 -3.56
C GLU A 25 -12.56 2.09 -3.58
N TRP A 26 -11.24 1.89 -3.65
CA TRP A 26 -10.30 3.00 -3.69
C TRP A 26 -10.42 3.82 -4.98
N LEU A 27 -10.58 3.18 -6.15
CA LEU A 27 -10.81 3.89 -7.41
C LEU A 27 -12.14 4.67 -7.40
N SER A 28 -13.18 4.08 -6.80
CA SER A 28 -14.46 4.76 -6.63
C SER A 28 -14.33 6.02 -5.75
N LEU A 29 -13.61 5.91 -4.62
CA LEU A 29 -13.32 7.05 -3.75
C LEU A 29 -12.48 8.11 -4.47
N PHE A 30 -11.43 7.70 -5.19
CA PHE A 30 -10.61 8.63 -5.97
C PHE A 30 -11.44 9.39 -7.00
N LYS A 31 -12.31 8.70 -7.74
CA LYS A 31 -13.15 9.34 -8.77
C LYS A 31 -14.18 10.30 -8.17
N GLN A 32 -14.70 9.99 -6.98
CA GLN A 32 -15.61 10.88 -6.25
C GLN A 32 -14.90 12.18 -5.83
N GLU A 33 -13.70 12.09 -5.27
CA GLU A 33 -12.97 13.24 -4.74
C GLU A 33 -12.24 14.03 -5.83
N CYS A 34 -11.85 13.36 -6.92
CA CYS A 34 -11.13 13.94 -8.06
C CYS A 34 -11.90 13.71 -9.37
N PRO A 35 -13.13 14.24 -9.52
CA PRO A 35 -14.01 13.91 -10.64
C PRO A 35 -13.44 14.31 -12.01
N ASN A 36 -12.58 15.33 -12.04
CA ASN A 36 -11.94 15.84 -13.26
C ASN A 36 -10.71 15.04 -13.69
N LEU A 37 -10.25 14.08 -12.89
CA LEU A 37 -9.15 13.18 -13.25
C LEU A 37 -9.72 11.87 -13.78
N GLU A 38 -9.16 11.38 -14.89
CA GLU A 38 -9.60 10.15 -15.52
C GLU A 38 -9.18 8.92 -14.71
N SER A 39 -7.93 8.90 -14.25
CA SER A 39 -7.37 7.84 -13.40
C SER A 39 -6.34 8.42 -12.44
N PRO A 40 -6.08 7.76 -11.30
CA PRO A 40 -5.03 8.18 -10.37
C PRO A 40 -3.66 7.94 -10.97
N ALA A 41 -2.78 8.94 -10.83
CA ALA A 41 -1.36 8.74 -11.07
C ALA A 41 -0.77 7.78 -10.02
N TYR A 42 0.38 7.16 -10.35
CA TYR A 42 1.09 6.26 -9.44
C TYR A 42 1.30 6.87 -8.05
N GLN A 43 1.69 8.15 -7.98
CA GLN A 43 1.94 8.87 -6.74
C GLN A 43 0.67 9.06 -5.89
N ALA A 44 -0.49 9.19 -6.53
CA ALA A 44 -1.77 9.27 -5.82
C ALA A 44 -2.10 7.92 -5.16
N ALA A 45 -1.85 6.82 -5.87
CA ALA A 45 -2.02 5.47 -5.32
C ALA A 45 -1.02 5.18 -4.19
N GLU A 46 0.26 5.51 -4.39
CA GLU A 46 1.32 5.38 -3.39
C GLU A 46 0.98 6.16 -2.10
N THR A 47 0.61 7.44 -2.24
CA THR A 47 0.27 8.28 -1.08
C THR A 47 -1.01 7.80 -0.39
N GLY A 48 -2.00 7.35 -1.15
CA GLY A 48 -3.21 6.75 -0.60
C GLY A 48 -2.90 5.49 0.22
N ALA A 49 -2.00 4.65 -0.26
CA ALA A 49 -1.54 3.46 0.47
C ALA A 49 -0.72 3.81 1.71
N ALA A 50 0.11 4.86 1.66
CA ALA A 50 0.89 5.33 2.81
C ALA A 50 0.02 5.69 4.02
N VAL A 51 -1.17 6.26 3.79
CA VAL A 51 -2.15 6.51 4.87
C VAL A 51 -2.63 5.20 5.50
N VAL A 52 -2.93 4.18 4.69
CA VAL A 52 -3.32 2.85 5.18
C VAL A 52 -2.18 2.22 5.98
N TYR A 53 -0.94 2.32 5.49
CA TYR A 53 0.24 1.81 6.19
C TYR A 53 0.40 2.45 7.57
N LEU A 54 0.23 3.77 7.65
CA LEU A 54 0.30 4.49 8.92
C LEU A 54 -0.80 4.07 9.90
N VAL A 55 -2.03 3.89 9.43
CA VAL A 55 -3.14 3.40 10.27
C VAL A 55 -2.84 2.02 10.83
N GLU A 56 -2.33 1.09 10.02
CA GLU A 56 -1.96 -0.25 10.49
C GLU A 56 -0.79 -0.22 11.47
N ALA A 57 0.21 0.64 11.23
CA ALA A 57 1.31 0.84 12.18
C ALA A 57 0.83 1.40 13.52
N ILE A 58 -0.10 2.37 13.52
CA ILE A 58 -0.70 2.91 14.74
C ILE A 58 -1.48 1.83 15.51
N LYS A 59 -2.29 1.02 14.81
CA LYS A 59 -3.00 -0.11 15.43
C LYS A 59 -2.03 -1.11 16.04
N LYS A 60 -0.95 -1.42 15.33
CA LYS A 60 0.09 -2.35 15.80
C LYS A 60 0.84 -1.77 17.01
N ALA A 61 1.18 -0.48 17.00
CA ALA A 61 1.80 0.19 18.13
C ALA A 61 0.90 0.18 19.37
N TYR A 62 -0.40 0.45 19.18
CA TYR A 62 -1.39 0.31 20.26
C TYR A 62 -1.41 -1.10 20.85
N GLN A 63 -1.40 -2.14 20.00
CA GLN A 63 -1.39 -3.54 20.45
C GLN A 63 -0.11 -3.91 21.21
N LEU A 64 1.05 -3.39 20.78
CA LEU A 64 2.35 -3.73 21.35
C LEU A 64 2.65 -2.97 22.66
N TYR A 65 2.23 -1.71 22.74
CA TYR A 65 2.71 -0.77 23.77
C TYR A 65 1.59 0.00 24.50
N GLY A 66 0.32 -0.18 24.10
CA GLY A 66 -0.84 0.48 24.72
C GLY A 66 -1.19 1.85 24.12
N SER A 67 -2.15 2.54 24.75
CA SER A 67 -2.79 3.74 24.20
C SER A 67 -1.87 4.94 24.04
N ASP A 68 -0.85 5.08 24.88
CA ASP A 68 0.03 6.25 24.82
C ASP A 68 1.01 6.18 23.65
N ALA A 69 1.31 4.96 23.18
CA ALA A 69 2.24 4.73 22.09
C ALA A 69 1.77 5.25 20.74
N VAL A 70 0.47 5.49 20.55
CA VAL A 70 -0.04 6.07 19.29
C VAL A 70 0.39 7.54 19.10
N ARG A 71 0.89 8.19 20.16
CA ARG A 71 1.43 9.56 20.14
C ARG A 71 2.96 9.60 20.12
N ASP A 72 3.60 8.44 20.21
CA ASP A 72 5.05 8.29 20.17
C ASP A 72 5.45 7.84 18.76
N SER A 73 6.11 8.74 18.01
CA SER A 73 6.53 8.46 16.64
C SER A 73 7.52 7.31 16.54
N ASP A 74 8.38 7.11 17.55
CA ASP A 74 9.37 6.04 17.55
C ASP A 74 8.67 4.70 17.74
N LYS A 75 7.64 4.64 18.60
CA LYS A 75 6.82 3.44 18.79
C LYS A 75 5.99 3.08 17.56
N VAL A 76 5.39 4.08 16.90
CA VAL A 76 4.69 3.86 15.63
C VAL A 76 5.66 3.39 14.55
N ARG A 77 6.86 3.99 14.47
CA ARG A 77 7.90 3.56 13.53
C ARG A 77 8.39 2.14 13.82
N GLU A 78 8.61 1.77 15.08
CA GLU A 78 9.03 0.43 15.50
C GLU A 78 7.98 -0.60 15.07
N ALA A 79 6.70 -0.28 15.19
CA ALA A 79 5.60 -1.15 14.80
C ALA A 79 5.56 -1.49 13.30
N PHE A 80 6.06 -0.60 12.42
CA PHE A 80 6.21 -0.90 10.99
C PHE A 80 7.07 -2.14 10.72
N ASN A 81 8.05 -2.44 11.58
CA ASN A 81 8.94 -3.60 11.41
C ASN A 81 8.19 -4.93 11.49
N GLY A 82 6.99 -4.94 12.10
CA GLY A 82 6.14 -6.12 12.21
C GLY A 82 5.00 -6.17 11.19
N LEU A 83 4.92 -5.23 10.24
CA LEU A 83 3.88 -5.22 9.23
C LEU A 83 4.26 -6.12 8.04
N LYS A 84 3.37 -7.06 7.74
CA LYS A 84 3.35 -7.86 6.51
C LYS A 84 1.94 -7.81 5.94
N ILE A 85 1.68 -6.77 5.14
CA ILE A 85 0.34 -6.46 4.67
C ILE A 85 0.31 -6.29 3.16
N MET A 86 -0.88 -6.38 2.57
CA MET A 86 -1.16 -5.99 1.19
C MET A 86 -2.29 -4.97 1.20
N THR A 87 -2.14 -3.90 0.41
CA THR A 87 -3.21 -2.93 0.15
C THR A 87 -3.61 -2.97 -1.33
N PHE A 88 -4.55 -2.11 -1.73
CA PHE A 88 -4.87 -1.89 -3.15
C PHE A 88 -3.66 -1.50 -4.02
N PHE A 89 -2.59 -0.98 -3.40
CA PHE A 89 -1.35 -0.60 -4.07
C PHE A 89 -0.32 -1.73 -4.10
N GLY A 90 -0.52 -2.79 -3.31
CA GLY A 90 0.36 -3.96 -3.28
C GLY A 90 0.95 -4.24 -1.90
N PRO A 91 1.89 -5.21 -1.83
CA PRO A 91 2.51 -5.65 -0.60
C PRO A 91 3.41 -4.58 0.05
N LEU A 92 3.39 -4.56 1.39
CA LEU A 92 4.28 -3.80 2.25
C LEU A 92 4.98 -4.77 3.21
N GLU A 93 6.31 -4.68 3.19
CA GLU A 93 7.20 -5.24 4.21
C GLU A 93 8.38 -4.27 4.36
N ILE A 94 8.75 -3.98 5.60
CA ILE A 94 9.85 -3.07 5.94
C ILE A 94 11.03 -3.89 6.45
N ASP A 95 12.22 -3.65 5.89
CA ASP A 95 13.47 -4.13 6.47
C ASP A 95 13.72 -3.41 7.81
N PRO A 96 13.72 -4.11 8.95
CA PRO A 96 13.89 -3.48 10.25
C PRO A 96 15.25 -2.80 10.43
N ALA A 97 16.29 -3.25 9.73
CA ALA A 97 17.64 -2.71 9.85
C ALA A 97 17.80 -1.37 9.14
N THR A 98 17.18 -1.21 7.97
CA THR A 98 17.35 -0.01 7.13
C THR A 98 16.12 0.89 7.07
N GLY A 99 14.95 0.36 7.41
CA GLY A 99 13.66 1.03 7.25
C GLY A 99 13.14 1.12 5.83
N LYS A 100 13.79 0.46 4.87
CA LYS A 100 13.36 0.45 3.47
C LYS A 100 12.22 -0.52 3.26
N GLN A 101 11.30 -0.16 2.36
CA GLN A 101 10.31 -1.08 1.86
C GLN A 101 10.96 -2.11 0.93
N ILE A 102 10.72 -3.38 1.23
CA ILE A 102 11.29 -4.53 0.48
C ILE A 102 10.20 -5.45 -0.09
N GLY A 103 8.95 -5.28 0.32
CA GLY A 103 7.84 -6.12 -0.13
C GLY A 103 7.24 -5.74 -1.48
N HIS A 104 7.36 -4.48 -1.91
CA HIS A 104 6.63 -3.96 -3.07
C HIS A 104 7.34 -4.29 -4.39
N PRO A 105 6.69 -5.03 -5.31
CA PRO A 105 7.27 -5.33 -6.60
C PRO A 105 7.24 -4.11 -7.51
N MET A 106 8.33 -3.87 -8.24
CA MET A 106 8.36 -2.87 -9.30
C MET A 106 7.81 -3.45 -10.59
N LEU A 107 6.96 -2.67 -11.27
CA LEU A 107 6.51 -3.00 -12.62
C LEU A 107 7.45 -2.37 -13.64
N LEU A 108 7.91 -3.17 -14.59
CA LEU A 108 8.60 -2.69 -15.77
C LEU A 108 7.58 -2.21 -16.80
N MET A 109 7.67 -0.93 -17.13
CA MET A 109 6.81 -0.29 -18.12
C MET A 109 7.61 0.06 -19.37
N GLN A 110 7.02 -0.19 -20.54
CA GLN A 110 7.55 0.25 -21.82
C GLN A 110 6.60 1.25 -22.47
N TRP A 111 7.15 2.39 -22.89
CA TRP A 111 6.43 3.33 -23.74
C TRP A 111 6.48 2.87 -25.18
N GLN A 112 5.33 2.71 -25.81
CA GLN A 112 5.18 2.38 -27.23
C GLN A 112 4.02 3.21 -27.80
N GLU A 113 4.23 3.81 -28.97
CA GLU A 113 3.18 4.59 -29.67
C GLU A 113 2.49 5.68 -28.83
N GLY A 114 3.17 6.20 -27.80
CA GLY A 114 2.63 7.22 -26.89
C GLY A 114 1.85 6.67 -25.69
N GLU A 115 1.79 5.35 -25.52
CA GLU A 115 1.15 4.68 -24.39
C GLU A 115 2.15 3.86 -23.56
N ALA A 116 1.89 3.76 -22.25
CA ALA A 116 2.71 2.98 -21.34
C ALA A 116 2.10 1.58 -21.15
N HIS A 117 2.86 0.55 -21.52
CA HIS A 117 2.48 -0.86 -21.41
C HIS A 117 3.27 -1.53 -20.28
N ASN A 118 2.60 -2.37 -19.49
CA ASN A 118 3.29 -3.25 -18.55
C ASN A 118 3.93 -4.41 -19.34
N ILE A 119 5.22 -4.65 -19.12
CA ILE A 119 5.99 -5.74 -19.76
C ILE A 119 6.65 -6.65 -18.72
N SER A 120 6.24 -6.53 -17.46
CA SER A 120 6.66 -7.45 -16.40
C SER A 120 5.98 -8.79 -16.63
N ALA A 121 6.78 -9.84 -16.85
CA ALA A 121 6.31 -11.22 -17.06
C ALA A 121 5.83 -11.88 -15.76
#